data_AF-A0A8B7E567-F1
#
_entry.id   AF-A0A8B7E567-F1
#
_cell.length_a   1.000
_cell.length_b   1.000
_cell.length_c   1.000
_cell.angle_alpha   90.00
_cell.angle_beta   90.00
_cell.angle_gamma   90.00
#
_symmetry.space_group_name_H-M   'P 1'
#
loop_
_entity.id
_entity.type
_entity.pdbx_description
1 polymer ?
#
loop_
_entity_poly.entity_id
_entity_poly.type
_entity_poly.pdbx_seq_one_letter_code
_entity_poly.pdbx_strand_id
1 'polypeptide(L)'
;INIKKLLPGEKLVRSLENTVQVPEYMLTDDGKSTLVVATFNRLDKLIGIPEGSKLQKFGSNLTLNSKIMTVSIFPQRPSPFINPVVIVQKLEKFLNGSTPNCVYLDNFNGSSFWSDNGCKMIKFNESHVTCHCSHLTNFAVLMSVTDAIENLSETHVMVMDMITAFGLSISLITLMLSFLSFLFIKTIKSLRNTIHKNVVFALFVAELIFLLGIDKTGNKIGCQVIAVLLHYFFLASFFLMAFEGIVLYMMLVQVFKLLGNPSIQAIKYIAACWVFPGLVVIVNLLIDYNAYGKHRNHCWLSVKSGFIWSFVGPVLFVIFCI
;
A
#
# COMPACT_ATOMS: atom_id res chain seq x y z
N ILE A 1 26.64 -21.55 22.26
CA ILE A 1 27.30 -21.44 20.94
C ILE A 1 27.36 -22.84 20.36
N ASN A 2 26.97 -23.05 19.09
CA ASN A 2 27.08 -24.35 18.43
C ASN A 2 28.23 -24.29 17.41
N ILE A 3 29.27 -25.09 17.61
CA ILE A 3 30.47 -25.09 16.76
C ILE A 3 30.52 -26.40 15.99
N LYS A 4 30.68 -26.31 14.68
CA LYS A 4 30.90 -27.45 13.79
C LYS A 4 32.19 -27.25 13.01
N LYS A 5 32.96 -28.33 12.90
CA LYS A 5 34.15 -28.40 12.07
C LYS A 5 33.85 -29.27 10.85
N LEU A 6 34.28 -28.82 9.68
CA LEU A 6 34.21 -29.60 8.45
C LEU A 6 35.26 -30.72 8.49
N LEU A 7 34.86 -31.95 8.16
CA LEU A 7 35.79 -33.08 8.04
C LEU A 7 36.49 -33.05 6.66
N PRO A 8 37.70 -33.63 6.52
CA PRO A 8 38.42 -33.64 5.24
C PRO A 8 37.57 -34.30 4.14
N GLY A 9 37.34 -33.58 3.03
CA GLY A 9 36.57 -34.07 1.87
C GLY A 9 35.10 -33.63 1.80
N GLU A 10 34.54 -33.07 2.87
CA GLU A 10 33.19 -32.49 2.82
C GLU A 10 33.22 -31.06 2.25
N LYS A 11 32.22 -30.66 1.46
CA LYS A 11 32.11 -29.30 0.89
C LYS A 11 31.03 -28.45 1.58
N LEU A 12 30.29 -29.05 2.51
CA LEU A 12 29.09 -28.48 3.12
C LEU A 12 29.11 -28.72 4.63
N VAL A 13 29.05 -27.65 5.42
CA VAL A 13 28.84 -27.72 6.87
C VAL A 13 27.41 -27.38 7.20
N ARG A 14 26.76 -28.21 8.02
CA ARG A 14 25.46 -27.88 8.63
C ARG A 14 25.63 -27.58 10.12
N SER A 15 25.39 -26.34 10.53
CA SER A 15 25.39 -25.91 11.94
C SER A 15 23.97 -25.54 12.34
N LEU A 16 23.35 -26.36 13.21
CA LEU A 16 21.91 -26.30 13.50
C LEU A 16 21.09 -26.40 12.20
N GLU A 17 20.23 -25.40 11.94
CA GLU A 17 19.36 -25.31 10.76
C GLU A 17 20.00 -24.46 9.63
N ASN A 18 21.24 -24.00 9.83
CA ASN A 18 21.94 -23.19 8.85
C ASN A 18 23.00 -24.04 8.11
N THR A 19 23.28 -23.68 6.85
CA THR A 19 24.27 -24.39 6.02
C THR A 19 25.26 -23.44 5.36
N VAL A 20 26.50 -23.89 5.23
CA VAL A 20 27.58 -23.14 4.58
C VAL A 20 28.26 -24.05 3.57
N GLN A 21 28.38 -23.56 2.33
CA GLN A 21 29.07 -24.24 1.25
C GLN A 21 30.20 -23.36 0.73
N VAL A 22 31.42 -23.91 0.76
CA VAL A 22 32.65 -23.21 0.41
C VAL A 22 33.21 -23.76 -0.91
N PRO A 23 33.70 -22.89 -1.83
CA PRO A 23 34.41 -23.29 -3.02
C PRO A 23 35.58 -24.26 -2.80
N GLU A 24 35.76 -25.21 -3.72
CA GLU A 24 36.71 -26.33 -3.62
C GLU A 24 38.18 -25.91 -3.61
N TYR A 25 38.53 -24.81 -4.30
CA TYR A 25 39.89 -24.27 -4.27
C TYR A 25 40.33 -23.74 -2.89
N MET A 26 39.40 -23.55 -1.95
CA MET A 26 39.75 -23.14 -0.58
C MET A 26 40.15 -24.33 0.31
N LEU A 27 39.74 -25.54 -0.07
CA LEU A 27 39.92 -26.79 0.70
C LEU A 27 41.08 -27.64 0.19
N THR A 28 41.83 -27.18 -0.81
CA THR A 28 42.78 -27.97 -1.60
C THR A 28 44.22 -27.99 -1.08
N ASP A 29 44.49 -27.45 0.12
CA ASP A 29 45.79 -27.62 0.80
C ASP A 29 45.82 -28.91 1.61
N ASP A 30 46.16 -30.04 0.97
CA ASP A 30 46.69 -31.28 1.57
C ASP A 30 46.06 -31.71 2.92
N GLY A 31 44.73 -31.59 3.07
CA GLY A 31 44.02 -31.99 4.28
C GLY A 31 44.32 -31.16 5.55
N LYS A 32 45.04 -30.04 5.44
CA LYS A 32 45.38 -29.16 6.59
C LYS A 32 44.39 -28.00 6.78
N SER A 33 43.54 -27.72 5.79
CA SER A 33 42.55 -26.66 5.90
C SER A 33 41.39 -27.08 6.80
N THR A 34 41.16 -26.35 7.90
CA THR A 34 40.04 -26.56 8.82
C THR A 34 39.02 -25.44 8.68
N LEU A 35 37.80 -25.76 8.25
CA LEU A 35 36.67 -24.83 8.28
C LEU A 35 35.90 -24.98 9.60
N VAL A 36 35.69 -23.86 10.28
CA VAL A 36 34.94 -23.77 11.54
C VAL A 36 33.73 -22.87 11.33
N VAL A 37 32.55 -23.40 11.63
CA VAL A 37 31.29 -22.66 11.63
C VAL A 37 30.74 -22.62 13.05
N ALA A 38 30.57 -21.41 13.58
CA ALA A 38 30.00 -21.17 14.90
C ALA A 38 28.68 -20.40 14.77
N THR A 39 27.61 -20.91 15.39
CA THR A 39 26.30 -20.25 15.43
C THR A 39 25.98 -19.79 16.86
N PHE A 40 25.57 -18.54 17.02
CA PHE A 40 25.23 -17.92 18.30
C PHE A 40 23.71 -17.79 18.45
N ASN A 41 23.15 -18.39 19.51
CA ASN A 41 21.70 -18.47 19.71
C ASN A 41 21.04 -17.22 20.34
N ARG A 42 21.82 -16.31 20.93
CA ARG A 42 21.31 -15.17 21.72
C ARG A 42 22.12 -13.89 21.51
N LEU A 43 23.16 -13.93 20.69
CA LEU A 43 24.06 -12.80 20.48
C LEU A 43 23.38 -11.72 19.61
N ASP A 44 22.45 -12.15 18.78
CA ASP A 44 21.51 -11.33 18.03
C ASP A 44 20.74 -10.34 18.93
N LYS A 45 20.32 -10.79 20.12
CA LYS A 45 19.59 -9.96 21.09
C LYS A 45 20.46 -8.96 21.87
N LEU A 46 21.78 -9.13 21.82
CA LEU A 46 22.75 -8.33 22.58
C LEU A 46 23.41 -7.24 21.71
N ILE A 47 23.73 -7.54 20.45
CA ILE A 47 24.48 -6.64 19.57
C ILE A 47 23.54 -5.61 18.90
N GLY A 48 22.27 -5.95 18.68
CA GLY A 48 21.32 -5.05 18.02
C GLY A 48 21.83 -4.54 16.66
N ILE A 49 21.39 -3.35 16.26
CA ILE A 49 21.89 -2.64 15.07
C ILE A 49 22.61 -1.38 15.52
N PRO A 50 23.94 -1.30 15.41
CA PRO A 50 24.71 -0.12 15.80
C PRO A 50 24.41 1.10 14.92
N GLU A 51 24.40 2.29 15.54
CA GLU A 51 24.33 3.58 14.84
C GLU A 51 25.54 3.72 13.90
N GLY A 52 25.29 3.90 12.59
CA GLY A 52 26.35 3.94 11.56
C GLY A 52 26.39 2.73 10.61
N SER A 53 25.48 1.76 10.77
CA SER A 53 25.32 0.65 9.82
C SER A 53 24.98 1.17 8.41
N LYS A 54 25.92 1.01 7.48
CA LYS A 54 25.77 1.44 6.07
C LYS A 54 25.08 0.33 5.29
N LEU A 55 23.77 0.45 5.16
CA LEU A 55 22.95 -0.48 4.39
C LEU A 55 22.45 0.24 3.15
N GLN A 56 22.97 -0.13 1.97
CA GLN A 56 22.78 0.67 0.74
C GLN A 56 21.33 0.77 0.25
N LYS A 57 20.38 -0.03 0.77
CA LYS A 57 19.10 -0.26 0.07
C LYS A 57 17.80 -0.31 0.87
N PHE A 58 17.74 -0.15 2.19
CA PHE A 58 16.48 -0.40 2.91
C PHE A 58 16.18 0.54 4.08
N GLY A 59 14.87 0.69 4.36
CA GLY A 59 14.26 1.72 5.20
C GLY A 59 14.62 1.68 6.68
N SER A 60 14.11 2.67 7.41
CA SER A 60 14.51 3.05 8.77
C SER A 60 14.31 1.99 9.86
N ASN A 61 13.51 0.95 9.60
CA ASN A 61 13.12 -0.04 10.61
C ASN A 61 13.62 -1.42 10.17
N LEU A 62 14.87 -1.70 10.50
CA LEU A 62 15.51 -3.00 10.28
C LEU A 62 15.53 -3.77 11.59
N THR A 63 15.28 -5.07 11.53
CA THR A 63 15.46 -5.96 12.67
C THR A 63 16.32 -7.16 12.27
N LEU A 64 17.07 -7.67 13.24
CA LEU A 64 17.86 -8.87 13.05
C LEU A 64 16.92 -10.09 13.08
N ASN A 65 16.91 -10.83 11.98
CA ASN A 65 15.95 -11.93 11.76
C ASN A 65 16.64 -13.28 11.50
N SER A 66 17.89 -13.40 11.93
CA SER A 66 18.60 -14.67 12.00
C SER A 66 19.58 -14.68 13.17
N LYS A 67 20.01 -15.88 13.54
CA LYS A 67 21.13 -16.09 14.45
C LYS A 67 22.43 -15.66 13.78
N ILE A 68 23.31 -15.01 14.54
CA ILE A 68 24.64 -14.64 14.05
C ILE A 68 25.45 -15.93 13.82
N MET A 69 26.01 -16.04 12.61
CA MET A 69 26.87 -17.15 12.21
C MET A 69 28.26 -16.63 11.85
N THR A 70 29.28 -17.22 12.46
CA THR A 70 30.68 -16.98 12.10
C THR A 70 31.20 -18.13 11.25
N VAL A 71 31.87 -17.80 10.15
CA VAL A 71 32.55 -18.77 9.31
C VAL A 71 34.02 -18.37 9.22
N SER A 72 34.91 -19.30 9.52
CA SER A 72 36.36 -19.07 9.47
C SER A 72 37.08 -20.29 8.94
N ILE A 73 38.13 -20.07 8.14
CA ILE A 73 38.98 -21.13 7.61
C ILE A 73 40.41 -20.92 8.10
N PHE A 74 41.07 -22.01 8.48
CA PHE A 74 42.46 -22.03 8.91
C PHE A 74 43.28 -22.92 7.97
N PRO A 75 44.40 -22.45 7.38
CA PRO A 75 44.94 -21.09 7.47
C PRO A 75 44.04 -20.05 6.79
N GLN A 76 44.13 -18.78 7.24
CA GLN A 76 43.31 -17.70 6.70
C GLN A 76 43.63 -17.46 5.21
N ARG A 77 42.59 -17.25 4.41
CA ARG A 77 42.70 -16.96 2.97
C ARG A 77 42.47 -15.47 2.72
N PRO A 78 43.18 -14.84 1.77
CA PRO A 78 42.96 -13.45 1.41
C PRO A 78 41.56 -13.26 0.81
N SER A 79 40.83 -12.25 1.29
CA SER A 79 39.57 -11.77 0.71
C SER A 79 39.83 -10.53 -0.17
N PRO A 80 39.01 -10.24 -1.20
CA PRO A 80 37.78 -10.95 -1.59
C PRO A 80 38.04 -12.22 -2.41
N PHE A 81 37.14 -13.19 -2.29
CA PHE A 81 37.19 -14.45 -3.03
C PHE A 81 36.65 -14.31 -4.46
N ILE A 82 37.25 -15.04 -5.41
CA ILE A 82 36.84 -15.09 -6.81
C ILE A 82 35.43 -15.70 -6.94
N ASN A 83 35.19 -16.84 -6.27
CA ASN A 83 33.86 -17.43 -6.17
C ASN A 83 33.29 -17.18 -4.77
N PRO A 84 32.04 -16.72 -4.65
CA PRO A 84 31.43 -16.44 -3.36
C PRO A 84 31.15 -17.73 -2.59
N VAL A 85 31.16 -17.62 -1.26
CA VAL A 85 30.67 -18.64 -0.33
C VAL A 85 29.16 -18.56 -0.29
N VAL A 86 28.51 -19.72 -0.35
CA VAL A 86 27.05 -19.83 -0.29
C VAL A 86 26.65 -20.11 1.16
N ILE A 87 25.86 -19.20 1.73
CA ILE A 87 25.41 -19.27 3.12
C ILE A 87 23.88 -19.33 3.11
N VAL A 88 23.33 -20.39 3.70
CA VAL A 88 21.88 -20.53 3.90
C VAL A 88 21.58 -20.38 5.38
N GLN A 89 20.81 -19.36 5.73
CA GLN A 89 20.38 -19.09 7.11
C GLN A 89 18.88 -19.24 7.24
N LYS A 90 18.45 -19.84 8.36
CA LYS A 90 17.03 -19.88 8.75
C LYS A 90 16.59 -18.53 9.30
N LEU A 91 15.39 -18.12 8.91
CA LEU A 91 14.72 -16.93 9.43
C LEU A 91 14.00 -17.26 10.75
N GLU A 92 14.09 -16.36 11.74
CA GLU A 92 13.35 -16.50 13.00
C GLU A 92 11.85 -16.22 12.80
N LYS A 93 11.51 -15.24 11.95
CA LYS A 93 10.13 -14.93 11.56
C LYS A 93 10.06 -14.46 10.11
N PHE A 94 9.18 -15.03 9.29
CA PHE A 94 8.90 -14.44 7.97
C PHE A 94 7.91 -13.30 8.10
N LEU A 95 8.13 -12.19 7.39
CA LEU A 95 7.16 -11.11 7.27
C LEU A 95 6.79 -10.97 5.79
N ASN A 96 5.52 -11.15 5.46
CA ASN A 96 5.05 -11.03 4.08
C ASN A 96 5.30 -9.61 3.55
N GLY A 97 5.81 -9.53 2.32
CA GLY A 97 6.14 -8.25 1.68
C GLY A 97 7.44 -7.60 2.18
N SER A 98 8.18 -8.25 3.09
CA SER A 98 9.53 -7.84 3.47
C SER A 98 10.59 -8.57 2.64
N THR A 99 11.71 -7.91 2.39
CA THR A 99 12.86 -8.52 1.70
C THR A 99 14.01 -8.69 2.68
N PRO A 100 14.54 -9.92 2.88
CA PRO A 100 15.69 -10.14 3.73
C PRO A 100 16.96 -9.60 3.07
N ASN A 101 17.84 -9.04 3.88
CA ASN A 101 19.15 -8.54 3.48
C ASN A 101 20.27 -9.28 4.19
N CYS A 102 21.24 -9.76 3.42
CA CYS A 102 22.39 -10.49 3.92
C CYS A 102 23.48 -9.50 4.31
N VAL A 103 23.89 -9.52 5.58
CA VAL A 103 24.89 -8.58 6.10
C VAL A 103 25.98 -9.28 6.87
N TYR A 104 27.08 -8.58 7.07
CA TYR A 104 28.17 -8.99 7.94
C TYR A 104 28.52 -7.90 8.94
N LEU A 105 29.11 -8.31 10.06
CA LEU A 105 29.61 -7.40 11.09
C LEU A 105 31.00 -6.92 10.69
N ASP A 106 31.10 -5.65 10.33
CA ASP A 106 32.35 -4.96 10.03
C ASP A 106 32.89 -4.28 11.29
N ASN A 107 34.20 -4.35 11.50
CA ASN A 107 34.87 -3.77 12.65
C ASN A 107 35.89 -2.75 12.14
N PHE A 108 35.57 -1.45 12.23
CA PHE A 108 36.45 -0.37 11.81
C PHE A 108 36.75 0.56 12.98
N ASN A 109 38.04 0.83 13.24
CA ASN A 109 38.51 1.75 14.29
C ASN A 109 37.89 1.51 15.69
N GLY A 110 37.67 0.24 16.06
CA GLY A 110 37.07 -0.12 17.36
C GLY A 110 35.55 0.01 17.43
N SER A 111 34.89 0.43 16.35
CA SER A 111 33.44 0.43 16.21
C SER A 111 32.97 -0.73 15.33
N SER A 112 31.92 -1.43 15.76
CA SER A 112 31.31 -2.53 15.01
C SER A 112 30.01 -2.05 14.36
N PHE A 113 29.80 -2.33 13.08
CA PHE A 113 28.55 -1.99 12.37
C PHE A 113 28.16 -3.06 11.34
N TRP A 114 26.89 -3.10 10.97
CA TRP A 114 26.41 -4.02 9.93
C TRP A 114 26.61 -3.41 8.54
N SER A 115 27.14 -4.21 7.62
CA SER A 115 27.43 -3.83 6.23
C SER A 115 26.96 -4.94 5.28
N ASP A 116 26.46 -4.55 4.11
CA ASP A 116 26.09 -5.46 3.02
C ASP A 116 27.20 -5.59 1.95
N ASN A 117 28.33 -4.92 2.14
CA ASN A 117 29.43 -4.95 1.16
C ASN A 117 30.00 -6.36 0.95
N GLY A 118 30.04 -6.78 -0.31
CA GLY A 118 30.53 -8.12 -0.68
C GLY A 118 29.58 -9.26 -0.34
N CYS A 119 28.36 -8.97 0.15
CA CYS A 119 27.30 -9.95 0.40
C CYS A 119 26.04 -9.61 -0.42
N LYS A 120 25.45 -10.60 -1.08
CA LYS A 120 24.22 -10.43 -1.86
C LYS A 120 23.24 -11.56 -1.58
N MET A 121 21.98 -11.20 -1.38
CA MET A 121 20.88 -12.16 -1.34
C MET A 121 20.58 -12.66 -2.76
N ILE A 122 20.51 -13.99 -2.94
CA ILE A 122 20.25 -14.63 -4.24
C ILE A 122 18.81 -15.14 -4.32
N LYS A 123 18.36 -15.80 -3.25
CA LYS A 123 17.01 -16.34 -3.14
C LYS A 123 16.59 -16.41 -1.68
N PHE A 124 15.30 -16.33 -1.43
CA PHE A 124 14.72 -16.55 -0.11
C PHE A 124 13.36 -17.23 -0.25
N ASN A 125 12.97 -17.96 0.79
CA ASN A 125 11.62 -18.44 0.99
C ASN A 125 11.16 -18.06 2.41
N GLU A 126 10.01 -18.56 2.82
CA GLU A 126 9.44 -18.27 4.16
C GLU A 126 10.29 -18.79 5.32
N SER A 127 11.23 -19.70 5.08
CA SER A 127 12.00 -20.35 6.15
C SER A 127 13.50 -20.04 6.11
N HIS A 128 14.06 -19.80 4.94
CA HIS A 128 15.50 -19.74 4.69
C HIS A 128 15.82 -18.69 3.64
N VAL A 129 16.95 -18.02 3.84
CA VAL A 129 17.56 -17.11 2.87
C VAL A 129 18.91 -17.66 2.44
N THR A 130 19.20 -17.54 1.14
CA THR A 130 20.49 -17.91 0.53
C THR A 130 21.25 -16.65 0.14
N CYS A 131 22.44 -16.51 0.73
CA CYS A 131 23.35 -15.38 0.56
C CYS A 131 24.63 -15.84 -0.13
N HIS A 132 25.15 -15.02 -1.04
CA HIS A 132 26.49 -15.17 -1.62
C HIS A 132 27.39 -14.08 -1.03
N CYS A 133 28.46 -14.47 -0.35
CA CYS A 133 29.42 -13.54 0.26
C CYS A 133 30.85 -13.80 -0.23
N SER A 134 31.61 -12.73 -0.48
CA SER A 134 32.99 -12.80 -1.00
C SER A 134 34.07 -12.79 0.08
N HIS A 135 33.70 -12.94 1.35
CA HIS A 135 34.60 -12.96 2.49
C HIS A 135 34.10 -13.95 3.55
N LEU A 136 34.92 -14.23 4.57
CA LEU A 136 34.58 -15.08 5.72
C LEU A 136 34.65 -14.20 6.98
N THR A 137 33.50 -13.94 7.60
CA THR A 137 33.38 -13.06 8.78
C THR A 137 32.22 -13.54 9.68
N ASN A 138 31.47 -12.61 10.27
CA ASN A 138 30.27 -12.86 11.07
C ASN A 138 29.06 -12.38 10.27
N PHE A 139 28.21 -13.30 9.85
CA PHE A 139 27.05 -13.05 9.02
C PHE A 139 25.76 -13.05 9.83
N ALA A 140 24.81 -12.25 9.37
CA ALA A 140 23.44 -12.27 9.83
C ALA A 140 22.49 -11.81 8.71
N VAL A 141 21.19 -11.96 8.98
CA VAL A 141 20.13 -11.52 8.06
C VAL A 141 19.35 -10.43 8.76
N LEU A 142 19.35 -9.25 8.16
CA LEU A 142 18.47 -8.16 8.55
C LEU A 142 17.20 -8.23 7.72
N MET A 143 16.07 -7.93 8.32
CA MET A 143 14.81 -7.82 7.61
C MET A 143 14.16 -6.49 7.96
N SER A 144 13.71 -5.76 6.94
CA SER A 144 12.98 -4.52 7.18
C SER A 144 11.59 -4.85 7.69
N VAL A 145 11.32 -4.43 8.91
CA VAL A 145 9.98 -4.44 9.50
C VAL A 145 9.39 -3.09 9.17
N THR A 146 8.59 -3.01 8.11
CA THR A 146 7.67 -1.88 8.04
C THR A 146 6.66 -2.12 9.16
N ASP A 147 6.75 -1.37 10.27
CA ASP A 147 5.97 -1.51 11.52
C ASP A 147 4.44 -1.33 11.37
N ALA A 148 3.83 -1.72 10.25
CA ALA A 148 2.45 -1.36 9.95
C ALA A 148 1.57 -2.36 9.16
N ILE A 149 2.04 -3.50 8.63
CA ILE A 149 1.27 -4.10 7.50
C ILE A 149 0.69 -5.51 7.70
N GLU A 150 1.20 -6.41 8.55
CA GLU A 150 0.69 -7.80 8.47
C GLU A 150 -0.58 -8.11 9.26
N ASN A 151 -0.73 -7.62 10.50
CA ASN A 151 -1.96 -7.92 11.26
C ASN A 151 -2.93 -6.73 11.34
N LEU A 152 -2.45 -5.51 11.09
CA LEU A 152 -3.33 -4.35 10.96
C LEU A 152 -3.90 -4.23 9.55
N SER A 153 -3.19 -4.55 8.46
CA SER A 153 -3.76 -4.25 7.14
C SER A 153 -4.92 -5.16 6.75
N GLU A 154 -4.87 -6.47 7.01
CA GLU A 154 -6.02 -7.33 6.70
C GLU A 154 -7.21 -7.08 7.62
N THR A 155 -6.99 -6.97 8.92
CA THR A 155 -8.08 -6.72 9.88
C THR A 155 -8.65 -5.31 9.72
N HIS A 156 -7.83 -4.27 9.52
CA HIS A 156 -8.35 -2.93 9.26
C HIS A 156 -9.04 -2.85 7.90
N VAL A 157 -8.55 -3.49 6.84
CA VAL A 157 -9.26 -3.50 5.55
C VAL A 157 -10.60 -4.20 5.69
N MET A 158 -10.67 -5.36 6.35
CA MET A 158 -11.94 -6.05 6.62
C MET A 158 -12.89 -5.21 7.48
N VAL A 159 -12.38 -4.54 8.52
CA VAL A 159 -13.21 -3.69 9.41
C VAL A 159 -13.69 -2.45 8.65
N MET A 160 -12.84 -1.81 7.86
CA MET A 160 -13.22 -0.66 7.02
C MET A 160 -14.26 -1.06 5.97
N ASP A 161 -14.09 -2.21 5.32
CA ASP A 161 -15.06 -2.73 4.35
C ASP A 161 -16.40 -3.07 5.02
N MET A 162 -16.38 -3.71 6.20
CA MET A 162 -17.61 -3.98 6.98
C MET A 162 -18.33 -2.69 7.37
N ILE A 163 -17.62 -1.73 7.98
CA ILE A 163 -18.21 -0.46 8.39
C ILE A 163 -18.79 0.29 7.18
N THR A 164 -18.05 0.29 6.06
CA THR A 164 -18.49 0.94 4.82
C THR A 164 -19.72 0.25 4.24
N ALA A 165 -19.75 -1.08 4.19
CA ALA A 165 -20.89 -1.84 3.69
C ALA A 165 -22.15 -1.64 4.55
N PHE A 166 -22.03 -1.69 5.87
CA PHE A 166 -23.15 -1.41 6.78
C PHE A 166 -23.63 0.04 6.67
N GLY A 167 -22.70 1.01 6.68
CA GLY A 167 -23.01 2.43 6.57
C GLY A 167 -23.73 2.77 5.25
N LEU A 168 -23.20 2.28 4.13
CA LEU A 168 -23.82 2.46 2.82
C LEU A 168 -25.18 1.76 2.70
N SER A 169 -25.34 0.57 3.29
CA SER A 169 -26.63 -0.12 3.26
C SER A 169 -27.71 0.66 4.00
N ILE A 170 -27.39 1.20 5.18
CA ILE A 170 -28.33 2.02 5.96
C ILE A 170 -28.63 3.35 5.22
N SER A 171 -27.60 3.99 4.65
CA SER A 171 -27.76 5.20 3.85
C SER A 171 -28.67 4.97 2.64
N LEU A 172 -28.43 3.90 1.88
CA LEU A 172 -29.25 3.52 0.72
C LEU A 172 -30.71 3.28 1.08
N ILE A 173 -30.99 2.58 2.18
CA ILE A 173 -32.37 2.34 2.65
C ILE A 173 -33.03 3.69 2.97
N THR A 174 -32.31 4.59 3.65
CA THR A 174 -32.83 5.90 4.05
C THR A 174 -33.07 6.82 2.83
N LEU A 175 -32.15 6.83 1.86
CA LEU A 175 -32.29 7.55 0.60
C LEU A 175 -33.44 7.01 -0.23
N MET A 176 -33.63 5.70 -0.27
CA MET A 176 -34.74 5.06 -0.97
C MET A 176 -36.09 5.46 -0.36
N LEU A 177 -36.23 5.40 0.97
CA LEU A 177 -37.43 5.86 1.67
C LEU A 177 -37.71 7.35 1.44
N SER A 178 -36.66 8.18 1.44
CA SER A 178 -36.77 9.61 1.13
C SER A 178 -37.26 9.84 -0.30
N PHE A 179 -36.68 9.15 -1.27
CA PHE A 179 -37.08 9.22 -2.67
C PHE A 179 -38.53 8.76 -2.88
N LEU A 180 -38.95 7.64 -2.27
CA LEU A 180 -40.34 7.19 -2.29
C LEU A 180 -41.30 8.22 -1.68
N SER A 181 -40.94 8.78 -0.53
CA SER A 181 -41.75 9.82 0.14
C SER A 181 -41.99 11.01 -0.79
N PHE A 182 -40.96 11.43 -1.52
CA PHE A 182 -41.07 12.49 -2.52
C PHE A 182 -41.90 12.12 -3.76
N LEU A 183 -42.00 10.83 -4.11
CA LEU A 183 -42.84 10.35 -5.22
C LEU A 183 -44.30 10.21 -4.82
N PHE A 184 -44.58 9.70 -3.62
CA PHE A 184 -45.94 9.52 -3.11
C PHE A 184 -46.59 10.84 -2.69
N ILE A 185 -45.82 11.77 -2.11
CA ILE A 185 -46.30 13.10 -1.73
C ILE A 185 -46.21 14.04 -2.95
N LYS A 186 -47.05 13.80 -3.96
CA LYS A 186 -47.19 14.67 -5.14
C LYS A 186 -47.67 16.09 -4.80
N THR A 187 -48.18 16.31 -3.59
CA THR A 187 -48.81 17.55 -3.14
C THR A 187 -47.83 18.68 -2.83
N ILE A 188 -46.53 18.40 -2.61
CA ILE A 188 -45.53 19.43 -2.26
C ILE A 188 -44.53 19.66 -3.42
N LYS A 189 -45.04 20.06 -4.60
CA LYS A 189 -44.20 20.44 -5.75
C LYS A 189 -43.68 21.88 -5.58
N SER A 190 -42.59 22.03 -4.84
CA SER A 190 -41.80 23.26 -4.77
C SER A 190 -40.52 23.13 -5.57
N LEU A 191 -40.00 24.24 -6.12
CA LEU A 191 -38.69 24.31 -6.77
C LEU A 191 -37.59 23.69 -5.89
N ARG A 192 -37.57 24.05 -4.61
CA ARG A 192 -36.64 23.48 -3.61
C ARG A 192 -36.75 21.97 -3.53
N ASN A 193 -37.97 21.45 -3.44
CA ASN A 193 -38.21 20.00 -3.35
C ASN A 193 -37.81 19.27 -4.64
N THR A 194 -37.91 19.91 -5.80
CA THR A 194 -37.41 19.33 -7.06
C THR A 194 -35.89 19.26 -7.09
N ILE A 195 -35.18 20.29 -6.64
CA ILE A 195 -33.71 20.29 -6.54
C ILE A 195 -33.25 19.23 -5.55
N HIS A 196 -33.84 19.21 -4.36
CA HIS A 196 -33.53 18.23 -3.32
C HIS A 196 -33.76 16.79 -3.79
N LYS A 197 -34.83 16.54 -4.56
CA LYS A 197 -35.06 15.23 -5.22
C LYS A 197 -33.92 14.83 -6.15
N ASN A 198 -33.35 15.78 -6.92
CA ASN A 198 -32.22 15.50 -7.81
C ASN A 198 -30.94 15.17 -7.02
N VAL A 199 -30.70 15.87 -5.89
CA VAL A 199 -29.58 15.57 -4.97
C VAL A 199 -29.71 14.14 -4.42
N VAL A 200 -30.87 13.80 -3.85
CA VAL A 200 -31.14 12.47 -3.29
C VAL A 200 -31.00 11.39 -4.37
N PHE A 201 -31.49 11.64 -5.59
CA PHE A 201 -31.36 10.71 -6.69
C PHE A 201 -29.89 10.50 -7.11
N ALA A 202 -29.11 11.58 -7.26
CA ALA A 202 -27.70 11.49 -7.63
C ALA A 202 -26.88 10.71 -6.59
N LEU A 203 -27.09 10.98 -5.30
CA LEU A 203 -26.44 10.27 -4.20
C LEU A 203 -26.85 8.80 -4.13
N PHE A 204 -28.14 8.50 -4.31
CA PHE A 204 -28.63 7.11 -4.33
C PHE A 204 -27.95 6.30 -5.43
N VAL A 205 -27.84 6.85 -6.64
CA VAL A 205 -27.15 6.18 -7.75
C VAL A 205 -25.66 6.03 -7.46
N ALA A 206 -25.00 7.05 -6.88
CA ALA A 206 -23.59 6.96 -6.50
C ALA A 206 -23.33 5.84 -5.49
N GLU A 207 -24.09 5.81 -4.40
CA GLU A 207 -23.95 4.79 -3.35
C GLU A 207 -24.26 3.38 -3.87
N LEU A 208 -25.27 3.24 -4.74
CA LEU A 208 -25.59 1.95 -5.36
C LEU A 208 -24.44 1.46 -6.25
N ILE A 209 -23.84 2.34 -7.05
CA ILE A 209 -22.68 2.02 -7.88
C ILE A 209 -21.48 1.65 -7.01
N PHE A 210 -21.26 2.37 -5.90
CA PHE A 210 -20.19 2.05 -4.96
C PHE A 210 -20.37 0.66 -4.36
N LEU A 211 -21.57 0.35 -3.86
CA LEU A 211 -21.87 -0.92 -3.22
C LEU A 211 -21.76 -2.10 -4.20
N LEU A 212 -22.26 -1.94 -5.44
CA LEU A 212 -22.11 -2.97 -6.47
C LEU A 212 -20.66 -3.10 -6.99
N GLY A 213 -19.89 -2.02 -6.87
CA GLY A 213 -18.52 -1.95 -7.39
C GLY A 213 -17.45 -2.47 -6.44
N ILE A 214 -17.70 -2.49 -5.13
CA ILE A 214 -16.72 -2.89 -4.11
C ILE A 214 -16.23 -4.33 -4.31
N ASP A 215 -17.13 -5.25 -4.68
CA ASP A 215 -16.82 -6.68 -4.85
C ASP A 215 -16.40 -7.08 -6.28
N LYS A 216 -16.57 -6.18 -7.26
CA LYS A 216 -16.41 -6.49 -8.70
C LYS A 216 -15.07 -5.99 -9.28
N THR A 217 -13.96 -6.27 -8.60
CA THR A 217 -12.61 -5.79 -8.97
C THR A 217 -11.84 -6.69 -9.96
N GLY A 218 -12.50 -7.73 -10.49
CA GLY A 218 -11.91 -8.71 -11.40
C GLY A 218 -11.77 -8.24 -12.85
N ASN A 219 -12.66 -7.36 -13.33
CA ASN A 219 -12.61 -6.81 -14.68
C ASN A 219 -12.04 -5.39 -14.69
N LYS A 220 -10.90 -5.17 -15.34
CA LYS A 220 -10.25 -3.85 -15.45
C LYS A 220 -11.17 -2.80 -16.07
N ILE A 221 -11.91 -3.16 -17.12
CA ILE A 221 -12.82 -2.26 -17.83
C ILE A 221 -14.02 -1.90 -16.93
N GLY A 222 -14.59 -2.89 -16.24
CA GLY A 222 -15.71 -2.67 -15.31
C GLY A 222 -15.32 -1.73 -14.17
N CYS A 223 -14.15 -1.97 -13.56
CA CYS A 223 -13.59 -1.15 -12.50
C CYS A 223 -13.42 0.32 -12.91
N GLN A 224 -12.95 0.54 -14.14
CA GLN A 224 -12.78 1.87 -14.72
C GLN A 224 -14.12 2.58 -14.96
N VAL A 225 -15.11 1.89 -15.54
CA VAL A 225 -16.46 2.45 -15.74
C VAL A 225 -17.09 2.85 -14.42
N ILE A 226 -16.98 1.99 -13.39
CA ILE A 226 -17.46 2.28 -12.04
C ILE A 226 -16.79 3.54 -11.50
N ALA A 227 -15.47 3.65 -11.58
CA ALA A 227 -14.74 4.82 -11.08
C ALA A 227 -15.15 6.12 -11.78
N VAL A 228 -15.38 6.09 -13.10
CA VAL A 228 -15.84 7.24 -13.88
C VAL A 228 -17.25 7.65 -13.47
N LEU A 229 -18.19 6.70 -13.39
CA LEU A 229 -19.56 6.98 -12.99
C LEU A 229 -19.62 7.53 -11.57
N LEU A 230 -18.85 6.96 -10.66
CA LEU A 230 -18.81 7.36 -9.26
C LEU A 230 -18.26 8.79 -9.12
N HIS A 231 -17.20 9.14 -9.86
CA HIS A 231 -16.69 10.51 -9.93
C HIS A 231 -17.78 11.48 -10.46
N TYR A 232 -18.47 11.12 -11.55
CA TYR A 232 -19.54 11.94 -12.10
C TYR A 232 -20.69 12.20 -11.11
N PHE A 233 -21.25 11.15 -10.51
CA PHE A 233 -22.42 11.29 -9.63
C PHE A 233 -22.10 12.01 -8.32
N PHE A 234 -20.91 11.78 -7.73
CA PHE A 234 -20.52 12.55 -6.55
C PHE A 234 -20.34 14.03 -6.89
N LEU A 235 -19.64 14.34 -7.97
CA LEU A 235 -19.44 15.72 -8.40
C LEU A 235 -20.77 16.41 -8.70
N ALA A 236 -21.69 15.75 -9.41
CA ALA A 236 -23.04 16.24 -9.65
C ALA A 236 -23.82 16.50 -8.35
N SER A 237 -23.70 15.60 -7.37
CA SER A 237 -24.33 15.78 -6.05
C SER A 237 -23.83 17.05 -5.35
N PHE A 238 -22.52 17.31 -5.38
CA PHE A 238 -21.96 18.54 -4.80
C PHE A 238 -22.45 19.80 -5.50
N PHE A 239 -22.47 19.82 -6.84
CA PHE A 239 -23.00 20.98 -7.58
C PHE A 239 -24.49 21.22 -7.35
N LEU A 240 -25.29 20.15 -7.27
CA LEU A 240 -26.72 20.26 -6.96
C LEU A 240 -26.95 20.74 -5.52
N MET A 241 -26.15 20.27 -4.55
CA MET A 241 -26.20 20.72 -3.16
C MET A 241 -25.81 22.20 -3.02
N ALA A 242 -24.77 22.64 -3.74
CA ALA A 242 -24.41 24.06 -3.82
C ALA A 242 -25.56 24.91 -4.37
N PHE A 243 -26.17 24.44 -5.46
CA PHE A 243 -27.29 25.12 -6.08
C PHE A 243 -28.52 25.16 -5.17
N GLU A 244 -28.80 24.08 -4.42
CA GLU A 244 -29.83 24.07 -3.39
C GLU A 244 -29.56 25.13 -2.31
N GLY A 245 -28.32 25.23 -1.82
CA GLY A 245 -27.89 26.24 -0.86
C GLY A 245 -28.09 27.68 -1.37
N ILE A 246 -27.67 27.95 -2.61
CA ILE A 246 -27.85 29.26 -3.26
C ILE A 246 -29.34 29.59 -3.40
N VAL A 247 -30.17 28.63 -3.83
CA VAL A 247 -31.62 28.83 -3.98
C VAL A 247 -32.28 29.13 -2.63
N LEU A 248 -31.88 28.42 -1.57
CA LEU A 248 -32.35 28.69 -0.21
C LEU A 248 -31.95 30.09 0.26
N TYR A 249 -30.70 30.50 0.04
CA TYR A 249 -30.21 31.83 0.36
C TYR A 249 -30.99 32.92 -0.38
N MET A 250 -31.19 32.75 -1.69
CA MET A 250 -31.96 33.70 -2.50
C MET A 250 -33.43 33.77 -2.06
N MET A 251 -34.05 32.64 -1.71
CA MET A 251 -35.42 32.63 -1.18
C MET A 251 -35.54 33.38 0.16
N LEU A 252 -34.51 33.32 1.02
CA LEU A 252 -34.48 34.03 2.30
C LEU A 252 -34.22 35.53 2.15
N VAL A 253 -33.29 35.92 1.28
CA VAL A 253 -32.83 37.32 1.15
C VAL A 253 -33.66 38.12 0.15
N GLN A 254 -34.08 37.52 -0.96
CA GLN A 254 -34.94 38.16 -1.95
C GLN A 254 -36.39 37.71 -1.75
N VAL A 255 -37.15 38.47 -0.96
CA VAL A 255 -38.59 38.31 -0.79
C VAL A 255 -39.27 38.48 -2.17
N PHE A 256 -39.56 37.34 -2.83
CA PHE A 256 -40.36 37.20 -4.05
C PHE A 256 -39.95 38.01 -5.30
N LYS A 257 -38.71 37.89 -5.79
CA LYS A 257 -38.37 38.29 -7.18
C LYS A 257 -38.41 37.16 -8.23
N LEU A 258 -38.75 35.94 -7.84
CA LEU A 258 -38.95 34.81 -8.78
C LEU A 258 -40.39 34.74 -9.32
N LEU A 259 -40.99 35.89 -9.65
CA LEU A 259 -42.31 36.03 -10.27
C LEU A 259 -42.26 35.98 -11.82
N GLY A 260 -41.14 35.52 -12.40
CA GLY A 260 -41.05 35.13 -13.81
C GLY A 260 -41.00 33.61 -13.90
N ASN A 261 -41.63 33.03 -14.94
CA ASN A 261 -41.93 31.60 -15.14
C ASN A 261 -40.87 30.64 -14.50
N PRO A 262 -41.01 30.33 -13.19
CA PRO A 262 -39.87 29.89 -12.36
C PRO A 262 -39.45 28.46 -12.69
N SER A 263 -40.33 27.69 -13.34
CA SER A 263 -40.08 26.31 -13.75
C SER A 263 -39.05 26.21 -14.87
N ILE A 264 -39.06 27.11 -15.87
CA ILE A 264 -38.17 27.00 -17.03
C ILE A 264 -36.73 27.40 -16.66
N GLN A 265 -36.56 28.47 -15.88
CA GLN A 265 -35.24 28.90 -15.41
C GLN A 265 -34.62 27.87 -14.45
N ALA A 266 -35.43 27.32 -13.54
CA ALA A 266 -35.00 26.24 -12.66
C ALA A 266 -34.51 25.00 -13.42
N ILE A 267 -35.24 24.57 -14.45
CA ILE A 267 -34.83 23.42 -15.28
C ILE A 267 -33.49 23.70 -15.97
N LYS A 268 -33.27 24.94 -16.46
CA LYS A 268 -31.98 25.32 -17.08
C LYS A 268 -30.82 25.26 -16.09
N TYR A 269 -30.99 25.76 -14.86
CA TYR A 269 -29.94 25.69 -13.85
C TYR A 269 -29.66 24.27 -13.36
N ILE A 270 -30.71 23.47 -13.14
CA ILE A 270 -30.56 22.04 -12.81
C ILE A 270 -29.81 21.33 -13.94
N ALA A 271 -30.17 21.57 -15.21
CA ALA A 271 -29.46 21.02 -16.35
C ALA A 271 -27.98 21.43 -16.37
N ALA A 272 -27.66 22.67 -16.04
CA ALA A 272 -26.27 23.14 -15.93
C ALA A 272 -25.49 22.37 -14.84
N CYS A 273 -26.11 22.10 -13.68
CA CYS A 273 -25.53 21.30 -12.60
C CYS A 273 -25.25 19.84 -13.00
N TRP A 274 -25.96 19.29 -13.98
CA TRP A 274 -25.69 17.95 -14.53
C TRP A 274 -24.64 17.95 -15.64
N VAL A 275 -24.56 19.02 -16.44
CA VAL A 275 -23.62 19.16 -17.55
C VAL A 275 -22.21 19.47 -17.07
N PHE A 276 -22.06 20.37 -16.09
CA PHE A 276 -20.73 20.79 -15.61
C PHE A 276 -19.88 19.63 -15.05
N PRO A 277 -20.39 18.74 -14.18
CA PRO A 277 -19.68 17.53 -13.77
C PRO A 277 -19.29 16.62 -14.94
N GLY A 278 -20.17 16.53 -15.95
CA GLY A 278 -19.92 15.73 -17.15
C GLY A 278 -18.73 16.25 -17.93
N LEU A 279 -18.63 17.57 -18.11
CA LEU A 279 -17.49 18.22 -18.76
C LEU A 279 -16.19 17.94 -18.01
N VAL A 280 -16.18 18.06 -16.68
CA VAL A 280 -14.98 17.78 -15.85
C VAL A 280 -14.51 16.34 -16.05
N VAL A 281 -15.43 15.37 -16.00
CA VAL A 281 -15.10 13.94 -16.17
C VAL A 281 -14.61 13.65 -17.60
N ILE A 282 -15.22 14.24 -18.63
CA ILE A 282 -14.79 14.10 -20.03
C ILE A 282 -13.37 14.64 -20.21
N VAL A 283 -13.05 15.82 -19.68
CA VAL A 283 -11.71 16.41 -19.76
C VAL A 283 -10.68 15.48 -19.10
N ASN A 284 -10.99 14.91 -17.94
CA ASN A 284 -10.09 13.96 -17.28
C ASN A 284 -9.86 12.70 -18.10
N LEU A 285 -10.90 12.14 -18.72
CA LEU A 285 -10.80 10.98 -19.59
C LEU A 285 -9.95 11.25 -20.84
N LEU A 286 -10.01 12.47 -21.39
CA LEU A 286 -9.21 12.88 -22.53
C LEU A 286 -7.73 13.08 -22.18
N ILE A 287 -7.43 13.58 -20.98
CA ILE A 287 -6.06 13.81 -20.53
C ILE A 287 -5.36 12.49 -20.24
N ASP A 288 -5.98 11.63 -19.41
CA ASP A 288 -5.42 10.33 -19.08
C ASP A 288 -6.51 9.33 -18.75
N TYR A 289 -6.87 8.54 -19.75
CA TYR A 289 -7.83 7.46 -19.61
C TYR A 289 -7.37 6.41 -18.56
N ASN A 290 -6.06 6.21 -18.38
CA ASN A 290 -5.50 5.25 -17.42
C ASN A 290 -5.52 5.76 -15.97
N ALA A 291 -5.81 7.05 -15.75
CA ALA A 291 -5.94 7.60 -14.40
C ALA A 291 -7.14 7.01 -13.62
N TYR A 292 -8.12 6.45 -14.34
CA TYR A 292 -9.24 5.69 -13.79
C TYR A 292 -8.92 4.20 -13.88
N GLY A 293 -8.51 3.57 -12.76
CA GLY A 293 -8.06 2.19 -12.81
C GLY A 293 -7.87 1.55 -11.44
N LYS A 294 -7.59 0.24 -11.47
CA LYS A 294 -7.40 -0.58 -10.26
C LYS A 294 -6.15 -0.13 -9.51
N HIS A 295 -6.33 0.57 -8.40
CA HIS A 295 -5.25 0.94 -7.50
C HIS A 295 -5.47 0.23 -6.15
N ARG A 296 -4.56 -0.67 -5.77
CA ARG A 296 -4.52 -1.28 -4.43
C ARG A 296 -5.83 -1.98 -4.03
N ASN A 297 -6.40 -2.77 -4.94
CA ASN A 297 -7.65 -3.56 -4.81
C ASN A 297 -8.98 -2.81 -4.82
N HIS A 298 -9.01 -1.47 -4.98
CA HIS A 298 -10.27 -0.72 -5.13
C HIS A 298 -10.37 -0.03 -6.50
N CYS A 299 -11.61 0.22 -6.92
CA CYS A 299 -11.95 0.88 -8.19
C CYS A 299 -12.23 2.36 -7.98
N TRP A 300 -11.17 3.18 -7.97
CA TRP A 300 -11.26 4.61 -7.74
C TRP A 300 -10.26 5.40 -8.58
N LEU A 301 -10.42 6.72 -8.62
CA LEU A 301 -9.50 7.66 -9.25
C LEU A 301 -8.09 7.57 -8.62
N SER A 302 -7.06 7.50 -9.45
CA SER A 302 -5.67 7.43 -8.97
C SER A 302 -5.26 8.67 -8.20
N VAL A 303 -4.77 8.49 -6.97
CA VAL A 303 -4.28 9.56 -6.08
C VAL A 303 -2.87 10.03 -6.45
N LYS A 304 -2.09 9.20 -7.17
CA LYS A 304 -0.65 9.43 -7.38
C LYS A 304 -0.30 10.54 -8.36
N SER A 305 -1.20 10.88 -9.28
CA SER A 305 -0.91 11.79 -10.41
C SER A 305 -1.62 13.13 -10.29
N GLY A 306 -2.11 13.51 -9.10
CA GLY A 306 -2.78 14.81 -8.87
C GLY A 306 -4.21 14.89 -9.41
N PHE A 307 -4.72 13.86 -10.10
CA PHE A 307 -6.11 13.80 -10.58
C PHE A 307 -7.14 13.91 -9.45
N ILE A 308 -6.77 13.56 -8.22
CA ILE A 308 -7.60 13.81 -7.03
C ILE A 308 -8.03 15.28 -6.91
N TRP A 309 -7.22 16.23 -7.38
CA TRP A 309 -7.56 17.66 -7.40
C TRP A 309 -8.70 17.98 -8.35
N SER A 310 -8.97 17.17 -9.37
CA SER A 310 -10.16 17.34 -10.21
C SER A 310 -11.45 17.06 -9.44
N PHE A 311 -11.40 16.31 -8.34
CA PHE A 311 -12.54 16.09 -7.47
C PHE A 311 -12.52 17.08 -6.29
N VAL A 312 -11.38 17.17 -5.60
CA VAL A 312 -11.22 18.00 -4.40
C VAL A 312 -11.34 19.50 -4.72
N GLY A 313 -10.80 19.97 -5.85
CA GLY A 313 -10.85 21.37 -6.25
C GLY A 313 -12.28 21.91 -6.37
N PRO A 314 -13.16 21.30 -7.19
CA PRO A 314 -14.56 21.68 -7.28
C PRO A 314 -15.31 21.59 -5.94
N VAL A 315 -15.05 20.56 -5.13
CA VAL A 315 -15.68 20.40 -3.81
C VAL A 315 -15.29 21.53 -2.87
N LEU A 316 -14.00 21.89 -2.80
CA LEU A 316 -13.53 23.02 -1.97
C LEU A 316 -14.13 24.34 -2.44
N PHE A 317 -14.21 24.55 -3.76
CA PHE A 317 -14.85 25.74 -4.32
C PHE A 317 -16.33 25.83 -3.92
N VAL A 318 -17.07 24.72 -4.01
CA VAL A 318 -18.47 24.64 -3.57
C VAL A 318 -18.60 24.96 -2.09
N ILE A 319 -17.78 24.36 -1.22
CA ILE A 319 -17.82 24.58 0.23
C ILE A 319 -17.54 26.05 0.58
N PHE A 320 -16.62 26.70 -0.14
CA PHE A 320 -16.32 28.12 0.08
C PHE A 320 -17.40 29.07 -0.42
N CYS A 321 -18.19 28.66 -1.43
CA CYS A 321 -19.25 29.49 -2.02
C CYS A 321 -20.59 29.42 -1.29
N ILE A 322 -20.84 28.36 -0.50
CA ILE A 322 -22.03 28.19 0.35
C ILE A 322 -21.84 28.98 1.65
#